data_AF-A0A4R6SCL8-F1
#
_entry.id   AF-A0A4R6SCL8-F1
#
_cell.length_a   1.000
_cell.length_b   1.000
_cell.length_c   1.000
_cell.angle_alpha   90.00
_cell.angle_beta   90.00
_cell.angle_gamma   90.00
#
_symmetry.space_group_name_H-M   'P 1'
#
loop_
_entity.id
_entity.type
_entity.pdbx_description
1 polymer ?
#
loop_
_entity_poly.entity_id
_entity_poly.type
_entity_poly.pdbx_seq_one_letter_code
_entity_poly.pdbx_strand_id
1 'polypeptide(L)'
;MSLFDWRAEIVKGVIVHQRLAELDTAGLWSYHLPELAASEDEIEATESALGHRLDPQFREFLRYANGWRSFYQDVDIFGTRALLGEGAMGSVREMLAAVDPELFFEDVGLAIDDILPVAASDKQTDIFLMSTQESQERGVVIWFAGYTIDRFDSFNEFYLSMLDYNRRQIFKFEGRE
;
A
#
# COMPACT_ATOMS: atom_id res chain seq x y z
N MET A 1 -20.33 11.54 -12.15
CA MET A 1 -19.12 10.73 -11.96
C MET A 1 -19.20 10.16 -10.56
N SER A 2 -19.26 8.84 -10.42
CA SER A 2 -19.15 8.23 -9.10
C SER A 2 -17.70 8.43 -8.65
N LEU A 3 -17.47 9.38 -7.73
CA LEU A 3 -16.21 9.45 -7.00
C LEU A 3 -16.03 8.13 -6.24
N PHE A 4 -14.82 7.60 -6.18
CA PHE A 4 -14.51 6.50 -5.28
C PHE A 4 -14.83 6.93 -3.83
N ASP A 5 -15.74 6.22 -3.15
CA ASP A 5 -16.20 6.61 -1.82
C ASP A 5 -15.33 5.98 -0.74
N TRP A 6 -14.24 6.67 -0.40
CA TRP A 6 -13.30 6.22 0.63
C TRP A 6 -13.95 5.93 1.99
N ARG A 7 -15.04 6.62 2.35
CA ARG A 7 -15.74 6.34 3.62
C ARG A 7 -16.34 4.94 3.58
N ALA A 8 -17.04 4.63 2.49
CA ALA A 8 -17.65 3.31 2.30
C ALA A 8 -16.59 2.21 2.17
N GLU A 9 -15.51 2.45 1.41
CA GLU A 9 -14.46 1.45 1.19
C GLU A 9 -13.65 1.17 2.46
N ILE A 10 -13.32 2.19 3.27
CA ILE A 10 -12.67 1.98 4.57
C ILE A 10 -13.56 1.16 5.52
N VAL A 11 -14.87 1.47 5.59
CA VAL A 11 -15.80 0.68 6.41
C VAL A 11 -15.83 -0.78 5.98
N LYS A 12 -15.86 -1.05 4.66
CA LYS A 12 -15.76 -2.43 4.15
C LYS A 12 -14.44 -3.09 4.55
N GLY A 13 -13.33 -2.37 4.45
CA GLY A 13 -12.02 -2.88 4.88
C GLY A 13 -11.99 -3.25 6.36
N VAL A 14 -12.55 -2.41 7.22
CA VAL A 14 -12.65 -2.67 8.67
C VAL A 14 -13.48 -3.92 8.94
N ILE A 15 -14.62 -4.09 8.27
CA ILE A 15 -15.46 -5.29 8.42
C ILE A 15 -14.69 -6.55 8.00
N VAL A 16 -13.94 -6.49 6.90
CA VAL A 16 -13.13 -7.62 6.41
C VAL A 16 -12.02 -7.96 7.41
N HIS A 17 -11.29 -6.97 7.92
CA HIS A 17 -10.25 -7.15 8.93
C HIS A 17 -10.79 -7.73 10.24
N GLN A 18 -11.93 -7.21 10.71
CA GLN A 18 -12.58 -7.74 11.90
C GLN A 18 -12.96 -9.21 11.72
N ARG A 19 -13.49 -9.58 10.54
CA ARG A 19 -13.84 -10.97 10.25
C ARG A 19 -12.62 -11.88 10.17
N LEU A 20 -11.51 -11.41 9.60
CA LEU A 20 -10.24 -12.14 9.63
C LEU A 20 -9.75 -12.36 11.06
N ALA A 21 -9.77 -11.31 11.90
CA ALA A 21 -9.36 -11.40 13.30
C ALA A 21 -10.18 -12.41 14.12
N GLU A 22 -11.49 -12.53 13.83
CA GLU A 22 -12.35 -13.55 14.46
C GLU A 22 -12.00 -14.99 14.04
N LEU A 23 -11.53 -15.16 12.80
CA LEU A 23 -11.27 -16.47 12.20
C LEU A 23 -9.82 -16.94 12.40
N ASP A 24 -8.87 -16.02 12.53
CA ASP A 24 -7.45 -16.31 12.76
C ASP A 24 -7.19 -16.74 14.22
N THR A 25 -7.72 -17.92 14.56
CA THR A 25 -7.59 -18.52 15.90
C THR A 25 -6.15 -18.88 16.27
N ALA A 26 -5.26 -18.98 15.29
CA ALA A 26 -3.84 -19.25 15.48
C ALA A 26 -3.03 -17.97 15.74
N GLY A 27 -3.62 -16.78 15.52
CA GLY A 27 -2.94 -15.50 15.66
C GLY A 27 -1.77 -15.35 14.70
N LEU A 28 -1.97 -15.76 13.44
CA LEU A 28 -0.96 -15.64 12.38
C LEU A 28 -0.65 -14.19 12.06
N TRP A 29 -1.66 -13.32 12.06
CA TRP A 29 -1.54 -11.93 11.64
C TRP A 29 -2.01 -10.95 12.71
N SER A 30 -1.56 -9.70 12.58
CA SER A 30 -2.07 -8.57 13.36
C SER A 30 -3.19 -7.87 12.61
N TYR A 31 -4.15 -7.30 13.34
CA TYR A 31 -5.30 -6.62 12.76
C TYR A 31 -5.48 -5.27 13.44
N HIS A 32 -5.30 -4.19 12.67
CA HIS A 32 -5.41 -2.82 13.16
C HIS A 32 -6.54 -2.09 12.46
N LEU A 33 -7.10 -1.09 13.14
CA LEU A 33 -7.95 -0.11 12.48
C LEU A 33 -7.06 0.83 11.63
N PRO A 34 -7.62 1.47 10.59
CA PRO A 34 -6.92 2.52 9.87
C PRO A 34 -6.50 3.64 10.82
N GLU A 35 -5.35 4.24 10.55
CA GLU A 35 -4.89 5.40 11.33
C GLU A 35 -5.80 6.60 11.08
N LEU A 36 -5.79 7.57 12.01
CA LEU A 36 -6.59 8.78 11.85
C LEU A 36 -6.23 9.51 10.55
N ALA A 37 -7.22 10.09 9.89
CA ALA A 37 -7.03 10.91 8.70
C ALA A 37 -5.91 11.94 8.86
N ALA A 38 -5.06 12.06 7.83
CA ALA A 38 -4.07 13.12 7.77
C ALA A 38 -4.76 14.46 7.49
N SER A 39 -4.27 15.51 8.13
CA SER A 39 -4.60 16.88 7.78
C SER A 39 -3.99 17.28 6.44
N GLU A 40 -4.54 18.31 5.78
CA GLU A 40 -3.93 18.86 4.57
C GLU A 40 -2.50 19.34 4.84
N ASP A 41 -2.24 19.97 6.00
CA ASP A 41 -0.92 20.46 6.36
C ASP A 41 0.11 19.33 6.46
N GLU A 42 -0.26 18.16 7.01
CA GLU A 42 0.62 16.98 7.06
C GLU A 42 0.91 16.43 5.66
N ILE A 43 -0.10 16.36 4.79
CA ILE A 43 0.06 15.90 3.41
C ILE A 43 0.94 16.86 2.62
N GLU A 44 0.69 18.18 2.70
CA GLU A 44 1.47 19.20 2.00
C GLU A 44 2.91 19.25 2.49
N ALA A 45 3.14 19.12 3.81
CA ALA A 45 4.49 19.02 4.37
C ALA A 45 5.22 17.78 3.86
N THR A 46 4.50 16.65 3.74
CA THR A 46 5.05 15.40 3.18
C THR A 46 5.43 15.57 1.71
N GLU A 47 4.53 16.09 0.88
CA GLU A 47 4.80 16.39 -0.54
C GLU A 47 6.00 17.34 -0.70
N SER A 48 6.07 18.38 0.13
CA SER A 48 7.20 19.31 0.13
C SER A 48 8.52 18.64 0.49
N ALA A 49 8.52 17.70 1.43
CA ALA A 49 9.73 16.99 1.84
C ALA A 49 10.15 15.90 0.82
N LEU A 50 9.20 15.29 0.12
CA LEU A 50 9.46 14.38 -1.00
C LEU A 50 9.93 15.13 -2.26
N GLY A 51 9.60 16.42 -2.39
CA GLY A 51 9.97 17.25 -3.54
C GLY A 51 9.02 17.10 -4.74
N HIS A 52 7.93 16.36 -4.60
CA HIS A 52 6.91 16.18 -5.62
C HIS A 52 5.51 15.96 -4.99
N ARG A 53 4.45 16.10 -5.79
CA ARG A 53 3.08 15.79 -5.36
C ARG A 53 2.86 14.28 -5.29
N LEU A 54 2.00 13.85 -4.38
CA LEU A 54 1.52 12.46 -4.34
C LEU A 54 0.53 12.22 -5.50
N ASP A 55 0.35 10.95 -5.86
CA ASP A 55 -0.76 10.58 -6.74
C ASP A 55 -2.11 11.02 -6.12
N PRO A 56 -3.06 11.57 -6.90
CA PRO A 56 -4.32 12.09 -6.37
C PRO A 56 -5.16 11.06 -5.62
N GLN A 57 -5.13 9.79 -6.02
CA GLN A 57 -5.89 8.74 -5.34
C GLN A 57 -5.26 8.38 -4.00
N PHE A 58 -3.94 8.22 -3.95
CA PHE A 58 -3.22 7.96 -2.71
C PHE A 58 -3.30 9.17 -1.77
N ARG A 59 -3.16 10.38 -2.30
CA ARG A 59 -3.36 11.64 -1.56
C ARG A 59 -4.76 11.70 -0.95
N GLU A 60 -5.79 11.37 -1.74
CA GLU A 60 -7.17 11.37 -1.25
C GLU A 60 -7.38 10.31 -0.16
N PHE A 61 -6.83 9.10 -0.30
CA PHE A 61 -6.86 8.07 0.74
C PHE A 61 -6.32 8.59 2.09
N LEU A 62 -5.18 9.30 2.08
CA LEU A 62 -4.55 9.82 3.30
C LEU A 62 -5.47 10.76 4.09
N ARG A 63 -6.40 11.45 3.42
CA ARG A 63 -7.41 12.33 4.04
C ARG A 63 -8.51 11.58 4.77
N TYR A 64 -8.58 10.26 4.62
CA TYR A 64 -9.50 9.39 5.35
C TYR A 64 -8.77 8.43 6.29
N ALA A 65 -7.55 8.00 5.93
CA ALA A 65 -6.70 7.17 6.76
C ALA A 65 -5.22 7.49 6.49
N ASN A 66 -4.48 7.98 7.49
CA ASN A 66 -3.05 8.30 7.38
C ASN A 66 -2.18 7.04 7.45
N GLY A 67 -2.42 6.10 6.55
CA GLY A 67 -1.87 4.75 6.57
C GLY A 67 -2.78 3.75 7.27
N TRP A 68 -2.41 2.47 7.14
CA TRP A 68 -3.14 1.36 7.74
C TRP A 68 -2.18 0.20 7.99
N ARG A 69 -1.92 -0.08 9.27
CA ARG A 69 -1.02 -1.17 9.67
C ARG A 69 -1.64 -2.55 9.44
N SER A 70 -0.83 -3.50 9.02
CA SER A 70 -1.24 -4.88 8.72
C SER A 70 -2.48 -4.94 7.82
N PHE A 71 -2.52 -4.05 6.82
CA PHE A 71 -3.63 -3.95 5.87
C PHE A 71 -3.81 -5.25 5.07
N TYR A 72 -2.69 -5.88 4.73
CA TYR A 72 -2.66 -7.20 4.11
C TYR A 72 -1.53 -8.00 4.74
N GLN A 73 -1.86 -9.02 5.53
CA GLN A 73 -0.87 -9.74 6.36
C GLN A 73 -0.06 -8.76 7.22
N ASP A 74 1.28 -8.81 7.19
CA ASP A 74 2.14 -7.85 7.90
C ASP A 74 2.47 -6.57 7.08
N VAL A 75 1.83 -6.35 5.92
CA VAL A 75 2.05 -5.16 5.09
C VAL A 75 1.24 -3.98 5.59
N ASP A 76 1.92 -2.87 5.82
CA ASP A 76 1.35 -1.58 6.19
C ASP A 76 1.16 -0.71 4.95
N ILE A 77 -0.03 -0.13 4.75
CA ILE A 77 -0.15 1.05 3.86
C ILE A 77 0.52 2.22 4.57
N PHE A 78 1.44 2.88 3.87
CA PHE A 78 2.21 3.99 4.43
C PHE A 78 1.36 5.24 4.63
N GLY A 79 1.48 5.81 5.84
CA GLY A 79 1.06 7.17 6.13
C GLY A 79 2.18 8.18 5.85
N THR A 80 1.86 9.45 6.03
CA THR A 80 2.79 10.61 5.91
C THR A 80 4.12 10.38 6.61
N ARG A 81 4.13 9.91 7.87
CA ARG A 81 5.39 9.65 8.61
C ARG A 81 6.23 8.53 8.00
N ALA A 82 5.58 7.45 7.55
CA ALA A 82 6.27 6.34 6.89
C ALA A 82 6.90 6.78 5.56
N LEU A 83 6.19 7.61 4.78
CA LEU A 83 6.72 8.21 3.56
C LEU A 83 8.00 9.03 3.81
N LEU A 84 8.12 9.64 4.99
CA LEU A 84 9.29 10.40 5.40
C LEU A 84 10.43 9.57 6.02
N GLY A 85 10.28 8.23 6.06
CA GLY A 85 11.35 7.32 6.48
C GLY A 85 11.08 6.54 7.77
N GLU A 86 9.92 6.72 8.40
CA GLU A 86 9.56 5.89 9.57
C GLU A 86 9.05 4.50 9.17
N GLY A 87 9.07 3.57 10.13
CA GLY A 87 8.60 2.19 9.90
C GLY A 87 9.42 1.45 8.85
N ALA A 88 8.74 0.69 7.99
CA ALA A 88 9.37 -0.20 7.01
C ALA A 88 10.11 0.54 5.86
N MET A 89 9.98 1.87 5.74
CA MET A 89 10.60 2.63 4.65
C MET A 89 12.13 2.49 4.61
N GLY A 90 12.80 2.40 5.77
CA GLY A 90 14.24 2.15 5.83
C GLY A 90 14.62 0.83 5.14
N SER A 91 13.95 -0.26 5.51
CA SER A 91 14.17 -1.59 4.92
C SER A 91 13.83 -1.64 3.43
N VAL A 92 12.78 -0.95 3.01
CA VAL A 92 12.43 -0.83 1.59
C VAL A 92 13.55 -0.14 0.80
N ARG A 93 14.10 0.96 1.33
CA ARG A 93 15.22 1.67 0.68
C ARG A 93 16.46 0.78 0.58
N GLU A 94 16.78 0.03 1.62
CA GLU A 94 17.90 -0.93 1.59
C GLU A 94 17.68 -2.02 0.55
N MET A 95 16.46 -2.56 0.45
CA MET A 95 16.12 -3.57 -0.56
C MET A 95 16.26 -3.00 -1.97
N LEU A 96 15.64 -1.85 -2.25
CA LEU A 96 15.70 -1.20 -3.56
C LEU A 96 17.13 -0.82 -3.97
N ALA A 97 17.96 -0.36 -3.02
CA ALA A 97 19.37 -0.07 -3.28
C ALA A 97 20.23 -1.31 -3.60
N ALA A 98 19.76 -2.51 -3.24
CA ALA A 98 20.43 -3.77 -3.54
C ALA A 98 20.00 -4.38 -4.88
N VAL A 99 18.92 -3.87 -5.50
CA VAL A 99 18.47 -4.34 -6.82
C VAL A 99 19.30 -3.69 -7.92
N ASP A 100 19.69 -4.48 -8.93
CA ASP A 100 20.31 -3.95 -10.13
C ASP A 100 19.31 -3.09 -10.92
N PRO A 101 19.61 -1.80 -11.21
CA PRO A 101 18.66 -0.91 -11.88
C PRO A 101 18.23 -1.36 -13.28
N GLU A 102 19.11 -2.04 -14.04
CA GLU A 102 18.77 -2.54 -15.37
C GLU A 102 17.80 -3.71 -15.25
N LEU A 103 18.06 -4.66 -14.34
CA LEU A 103 17.15 -5.78 -14.07
C LEU A 103 15.80 -5.32 -13.50
N PHE A 104 15.81 -4.31 -12.63
CA PHE A 104 14.60 -3.70 -12.12
C PHE A 104 13.76 -3.11 -13.25
N PHE A 105 14.39 -2.34 -14.14
CA PHE A 105 13.71 -1.73 -15.27
C PHE A 105 13.18 -2.78 -16.26
N GLU A 106 13.92 -3.88 -16.50
CA GLU A 106 13.45 -4.97 -17.37
C GLU A 106 12.20 -5.69 -16.81
N ASP A 107 12.12 -5.89 -15.50
CA ASP A 107 10.98 -6.54 -14.84
C ASP A 107 9.78 -5.58 -14.65
N VAL A 108 10.05 -4.38 -14.15
CA VAL A 108 9.02 -3.42 -13.71
C VAL A 108 8.62 -2.45 -14.82
N GLY A 109 9.48 -2.22 -15.82
CA GLY A 109 9.24 -1.26 -16.89
C GLY A 109 9.28 0.21 -16.46
N LEU A 110 9.69 0.50 -15.22
CA LEU A 110 9.79 1.84 -14.65
C LEU A 110 11.18 2.05 -14.04
N ALA A 111 11.69 3.28 -14.12
CA ALA A 111 12.92 3.63 -13.43
C ALA A 111 12.68 3.65 -11.90
N ILE A 112 13.70 3.30 -11.14
CA ILE A 112 13.65 3.28 -9.68
C ILE A 112 13.39 4.68 -9.08
N ASP A 113 13.78 5.74 -9.80
CA ASP A 113 13.53 7.13 -9.41
C ASP A 113 12.09 7.58 -9.71
N ASP A 114 11.36 6.82 -10.54
CA ASP A 114 9.98 7.11 -10.94
C ASP A 114 8.94 6.33 -10.10
N ILE A 115 9.36 5.75 -8.98
CA ILE A 115 8.50 4.99 -8.07
C ILE A 115 8.57 5.50 -6.63
N LEU A 116 7.47 5.36 -5.92
CA LEU A 116 7.32 5.68 -4.51
C LEU A 116 6.77 4.43 -3.79
N PRO A 117 7.45 3.91 -2.76
CA PRO A 117 6.86 2.89 -1.91
C PRO A 117 5.63 3.43 -1.17
N VAL A 118 4.49 2.74 -1.31
CA VAL A 118 3.21 3.13 -0.70
C VAL A 118 2.68 2.10 0.29
N ALA A 119 3.20 0.88 0.25
CA ALA A 119 2.95 -0.11 1.30
C ALA A 119 4.11 -1.12 1.38
N ALA A 120 4.46 -1.55 2.58
CA ALA A 120 5.48 -2.59 2.79
C ALA A 120 5.40 -3.17 4.20
N SER A 121 6.25 -4.15 4.49
CA SER A 121 6.47 -4.70 5.82
C SER A 121 7.95 -4.72 6.17
N ASP A 122 8.27 -4.70 7.46
CA ASP A 122 9.61 -5.04 7.97
C ASP A 122 9.78 -6.55 8.24
N LYS A 123 8.70 -7.33 8.14
CA LYS A 123 8.69 -8.78 8.43
C LYS A 123 8.59 -9.66 7.20
N GLN A 124 8.21 -9.12 6.05
CA GLN A 124 8.10 -9.85 4.78
C GLN A 124 8.61 -9.02 3.60
N THR A 125 8.83 -9.68 2.47
CA THR A 125 9.48 -9.10 1.29
C THR A 125 8.54 -8.32 0.37
N ASP A 126 7.23 -8.35 0.63
CA ASP A 126 6.24 -7.68 -0.20
C ASP A 126 6.34 -6.16 -0.06
N ILE A 127 6.52 -5.49 -1.19
CA ILE A 127 6.57 -4.04 -1.31
C ILE A 127 5.62 -3.63 -2.43
N PHE A 128 4.82 -2.60 -2.18
CA PHE A 128 3.95 -1.99 -3.17
C PHE A 128 4.53 -0.65 -3.59
N LEU A 129 4.92 -0.58 -4.86
CA LEU A 129 5.61 0.54 -5.47
C LEU A 129 4.63 1.25 -6.41
N MET A 130 4.31 2.51 -6.12
CA MET A 130 3.44 3.31 -6.97
C MET A 130 4.27 4.21 -7.88
N SER A 131 3.95 4.25 -9.16
CA SER A 131 4.61 5.19 -10.08
C SER A 131 4.28 6.64 -9.73
N THR A 132 5.28 7.51 -9.82
CA THR A 132 5.14 8.93 -9.53
C THR A 132 4.42 9.67 -10.65
N GLN A 133 4.08 10.93 -10.40
CA GLN A 133 3.45 11.80 -11.39
C GLN A 133 4.38 12.17 -12.55
N GLU A 134 5.69 11.98 -12.39
CA GLU A 134 6.68 12.22 -13.43
C GLU A 134 6.82 11.03 -14.38
N SER A 135 6.33 9.85 -13.98
CA SER A 135 6.29 8.65 -14.81
C SER A 135 5.36 8.78 -16.02
N GLN A 136 5.63 7.97 -17.06
CA GLN A 136 4.74 7.81 -18.22
C GLN A 136 3.49 6.98 -17.87
N GLU A 137 3.60 6.05 -16.91
CA GLU A 137 2.49 5.20 -16.45
C GLU A 137 2.02 5.61 -15.07
N ARG A 138 1.45 6.82 -14.94
CA ARG A 138 1.14 7.45 -13.64
C ARG A 138 0.12 6.68 -12.80
N GLY A 139 0.39 6.56 -11.51
CA GLY A 139 -0.52 6.01 -10.50
C GLY A 139 -0.64 4.48 -10.48
N VAL A 140 0.04 3.76 -11.39
CA VAL A 140 0.13 2.30 -11.37
C VAL A 140 0.82 1.83 -10.09
N VAL A 141 0.29 0.79 -9.46
CA VAL A 141 0.89 0.16 -8.28
C VAL A 141 1.40 -1.23 -8.66
N ILE A 142 2.66 -1.49 -8.35
CA ILE A 142 3.34 -2.77 -8.59
C ILE A 142 3.50 -3.48 -7.25
N TRP A 143 3.03 -4.72 -7.16
CA TRP A 143 3.41 -5.62 -6.08
C TRP A 143 4.74 -6.27 -6.44
N PHE A 144 5.79 -5.90 -5.73
CA PHE A 144 7.15 -6.38 -5.91
C PHE A 144 7.62 -7.22 -4.71
N ALA A 145 8.23 -8.37 -4.98
CA ALA A 145 8.86 -9.22 -3.96
C ALA A 145 10.17 -9.84 -4.50
N GLY A 146 11.03 -8.98 -5.07
CA GLY A 146 12.24 -9.36 -5.82
C GLY A 146 12.02 -9.53 -7.32
N TYR A 147 10.76 -9.71 -7.72
CA TYR A 147 10.23 -9.62 -9.08
C TYR A 147 8.77 -9.15 -8.99
N THR A 148 8.20 -8.75 -10.11
CA THR A 148 6.80 -8.32 -10.19
C THR A 148 5.87 -9.50 -9.96
N ILE A 149 5.09 -9.43 -8.88
CA ILE A 149 4.03 -10.40 -8.53
C ILE A 149 2.74 -10.06 -9.25
N ASP A 150 2.36 -8.78 -9.23
CA ASP A 150 1.11 -8.28 -9.80
C ASP A 150 1.21 -6.77 -10.11
N ARG A 151 0.30 -6.26 -10.94
CA ARG A 151 0.18 -4.84 -11.27
C ARG A 151 -1.26 -4.39 -11.18
N PHE A 152 -1.47 -3.21 -10.60
CA PHE A 152 -2.78 -2.58 -10.45
C PHE A 152 -2.79 -1.23 -11.17
N ASP A 153 -3.87 -0.96 -11.90
CA ASP A 153 -3.99 0.25 -12.72
C ASP A 153 -4.01 1.55 -11.91
N SER A 154 -4.28 1.47 -10.59
CA SER A 154 -4.33 2.63 -9.71
C SER A 154 -4.22 2.25 -8.23
N PHE A 155 -4.03 3.23 -7.36
CA PHE A 155 -4.09 3.04 -5.91
C PHE A 155 -5.44 2.47 -5.45
N ASN A 156 -6.55 2.93 -6.04
CA ASN A 156 -7.88 2.39 -5.74
C ASN A 156 -8.00 0.90 -6.11
N GLU A 157 -7.50 0.51 -7.28
CA GLU A 157 -7.52 -0.90 -7.73
C GLU A 157 -6.61 -1.77 -6.86
N PHE A 158 -5.45 -1.26 -6.44
CA PHE A 158 -4.61 -1.91 -5.44
C PHE A 158 -5.37 -2.14 -4.13
N TYR A 159 -6.00 -1.09 -3.58
CA TYR A 159 -6.74 -1.18 -2.32
C TYR A 159 -7.88 -2.22 -2.41
N LEU A 160 -8.69 -2.15 -3.47
CA LEU A 160 -9.79 -3.09 -3.68
C LEU A 160 -9.30 -4.53 -3.88
N SER A 161 -8.21 -4.71 -4.62
CA SER A 161 -7.61 -6.02 -4.86
C SER A 161 -7.10 -6.65 -3.57
N MET A 162 -6.44 -5.89 -2.70
CA MET A 162 -6.01 -6.37 -1.38
C MET A 162 -7.20 -6.73 -0.48
N LEU A 163 -8.28 -5.94 -0.53
CA LEU A 163 -9.52 -6.32 0.17
C LEU A 163 -10.12 -7.62 -0.36
N ASP A 164 -10.08 -7.86 -1.67
CA ASP A 164 -10.54 -9.11 -2.27
C ASP A 164 -9.65 -10.30 -1.90
N TYR A 165 -8.33 -10.11 -1.81
CA TYR A 165 -7.42 -11.14 -1.29
C TYR A 165 -7.71 -11.47 0.17
N ASN A 166 -7.93 -10.46 1.01
CA ASN A 166 -8.37 -10.65 2.39
C ASN A 166 -9.72 -11.40 2.49
N ARG A 167 -10.69 -11.10 1.61
CA ARG A 167 -11.96 -11.84 1.54
C ARG A 167 -11.79 -13.30 1.12
N ARG A 168 -10.89 -13.58 0.17
CA ARG A 168 -10.54 -14.97 -0.20
C ARG A 168 -9.91 -15.71 0.98
N GLN A 169 -9.09 -15.03 1.78
CA GLN A 169 -8.52 -15.61 2.99
C GLN A 169 -9.59 -15.95 4.04
N ILE A 170 -10.63 -15.13 4.19
CA ILE A 170 -11.81 -15.47 5.03
C ILE A 170 -12.42 -16.79 4.57
N PHE A 171 -12.68 -16.97 3.27
CA PHE A 171 -13.26 -18.22 2.76
C PHE A 171 -12.38 -19.44 3.04
N LYS A 172 -11.05 -19.29 2.90
CA LYS A 172 -10.08 -20.34 3.27
C LYS A 172 -10.16 -20.69 4.76
N PHE A 173 -10.21 -19.70 5.65
CA PHE A 173 -10.36 -19.95 7.09
C PHE A 173 -11.70 -20.58 7.45
N GLU A 174 -12.76 -20.32 6.67
CA GLU A 174 -14.06 -20.98 6.81
C GLU A 174 -14.11 -22.40 6.19
N GLY A 175 -13.05 -22.84 5.51
CA GLY A 175 -13.00 -24.13 4.80
C GLY A 175 -13.91 -24.18 3.56
N ARG A 176 -14.15 -23.02 2.92
CA ARG A 176 -14.95 -22.86 1.72
C ARG A 176 -14.00 -22.54 0.55
N GLU A 177 -13.65 -23.54 -0.24
CA GLU A 177 -12.88 -23.37 -1.50
C GLU A 177 -13.76 -23.59 -2.73
#